data_AF-A0A8S3ZHF1-F1
#
_entry.id   AF-A0A8S3ZHF1-F1
#
_cell.length_a   1.000
_cell.length_b   1.000
_cell.length_c   1.000
_cell.angle_alpha   90.00
_cell.angle_beta   90.00
_cell.angle_gamma   90.00
#
_symmetry.space_group_name_H-M   'P 1'
#
loop_
_entity.id
_entity.type
_entity.pdbx_description
1 polymer ?
#
loop_
_entity_poly.entity_id
_entity_poly.type
_entity_poly.pdbx_seq_one_letter_code
_entity_poly.pdbx_strand_id
1 'polypeptide(L)'
;TNRLVCYMTNWSRFRPGPGKFIPEDIDPNLCTHIIYAYAVVSNKNIVAKFPEEESKPWEHGFRRIFSENAVRFLRDRGFDGLEVFWAYPSAKTSAYLKELLQALRNAFDEDAIASNQARLILTTALTANAERIHNDYGENLVSMEYIAHTYTILGVPRHMINIGIPTYGVSFQLRNPKDYGLGAPVSGAGPAGKYTGVNGMLAYYEVCLFIRNGAKKLYAPSQKVPYAFKDYEWVGFEDPTSVRVK
;
A
#
# COMPACT_ATOMS: atom_id res chain seq x y z
N THR A 1 -4.25 17.22 -13.94
CA THR A 1 -4.41 15.84 -14.45
C THR A 1 -4.60 14.91 -13.28
N ASN A 2 -5.60 14.03 -13.34
CA ASN A 2 -5.85 13.03 -12.29
C ASN A 2 -4.74 11.97 -12.33
N ARG A 3 -4.26 11.53 -11.16
CA ARG A 3 -3.23 10.50 -11.05
C ARG A 3 -3.90 9.14 -10.82
N LEU A 4 -3.53 8.16 -11.63
CA LEU A 4 -3.84 6.75 -11.40
C LEU A 4 -2.51 6.02 -11.17
N VAL A 5 -2.26 5.66 -9.91
CA VAL A 5 -1.00 5.09 -9.44
C VAL A 5 -1.22 3.61 -9.14
N CYS A 6 -0.48 2.75 -9.83
CA CYS A 6 -0.66 1.31 -9.75
C CYS A 6 0.56 0.63 -9.11
N TYR A 7 0.30 -0.29 -8.20
CA TYR A 7 1.36 -1.09 -7.57
C TYR A 7 1.57 -2.39 -8.33
N MET A 8 2.81 -2.63 -8.74
CA MET A 8 3.25 -3.91 -9.28
C MET A 8 4.09 -4.62 -8.22
N THR A 9 3.73 -5.86 -7.87
CA THR A 9 4.46 -6.64 -6.88
C THR A 9 5.34 -7.70 -7.51
N ASN A 10 6.63 -7.74 -7.13
CA ASN A 10 7.60 -8.64 -7.74
C ASN A 10 7.32 -10.13 -7.45
N TRP A 11 6.52 -10.44 -6.43
CA TRP A 11 6.16 -11.80 -6.05
C TRP A 11 4.93 -12.34 -6.80
N SER A 12 4.18 -11.47 -7.51
CA SER A 12 3.01 -11.91 -8.31
C SER A 12 3.38 -12.88 -9.44
N ARG A 13 4.63 -12.84 -9.91
CA ARG A 13 5.19 -13.78 -10.89
C ARG A 13 5.27 -15.24 -10.43
N PHE A 14 5.19 -15.48 -9.11
CA PHE A 14 5.29 -16.81 -8.50
C PHE A 14 3.91 -17.44 -8.25
N ARG A 15 2.82 -16.71 -8.47
CA ARG A 15 1.48 -17.26 -8.36
C ARG A 15 1.25 -18.36 -9.40
N PRO A 16 0.49 -19.42 -9.07
CA PRO A 16 0.28 -20.54 -9.99
C PRO A 16 -0.74 -20.20 -11.09
N GLY A 17 -0.58 -20.82 -12.25
CA GLY A 17 -1.57 -20.81 -13.35
C GLY A 17 -2.04 -19.39 -13.71
N PRO A 18 -3.36 -19.15 -13.83
CA PRO A 18 -3.90 -17.84 -14.21
C PRO A 18 -3.71 -16.74 -13.14
N GLY A 19 -3.21 -17.07 -11.94
CA GLY A 19 -2.86 -16.08 -10.93
C GLY A 19 -1.50 -15.41 -11.18
N LYS A 20 -0.65 -15.99 -12.04
CA LYS A 20 0.66 -15.45 -12.41
C LYS A 20 0.48 -14.10 -13.10
N PHE A 21 1.25 -13.11 -12.67
CA PHE A 21 1.26 -11.77 -13.25
C PHE A 21 2.71 -11.30 -13.43
N ILE A 22 3.05 -10.78 -14.60
CA ILE A 22 4.39 -10.31 -14.97
C ILE A 22 4.30 -8.93 -15.64
N PRO A 23 5.41 -8.18 -15.77
CA PRO A 23 5.38 -6.84 -16.37
C PRO A 23 4.73 -6.77 -17.77
N GLU A 24 4.86 -7.82 -18.56
CA GLU A 24 4.28 -7.93 -19.91
C GLU A 24 2.74 -7.96 -19.90
N ASP A 25 2.12 -8.28 -18.75
CA ASP A 25 0.66 -8.29 -18.61
C ASP A 25 0.08 -6.88 -18.34
N ILE A 26 0.93 -5.87 -18.11
CA ILE A 26 0.48 -4.50 -17.88
C ILE A 26 0.19 -3.83 -19.23
N ASP A 27 -1.04 -3.36 -19.43
CA ASP A 27 -1.33 -2.40 -20.49
C ASP A 27 -0.72 -1.03 -20.11
N PRO A 28 0.22 -0.50 -20.93
CA PRO A 28 0.97 0.71 -20.61
C PRO A 28 0.11 1.97 -20.53
N ASN A 29 -1.14 1.94 -21.00
CA ASN A 29 -2.05 3.09 -20.97
C ASN A 29 -3.00 3.10 -19.76
N LEU A 30 -2.99 2.05 -18.92
CA LEU A 30 -3.92 1.96 -17.79
C LEU A 30 -3.55 2.91 -16.65
N CYS A 31 -2.25 3.06 -16.36
CA CYS A 31 -1.78 3.76 -15.16
C CYS A 31 -0.94 4.97 -15.57
N THR A 32 -1.10 6.09 -14.87
CA THR A 32 -0.22 7.25 -15.06
C THR A 32 1.16 7.04 -14.44
N HIS A 33 1.24 6.20 -13.40
CA HIS A 33 2.46 5.87 -12.68
C HIS A 33 2.41 4.40 -12.25
N ILE A 34 3.54 3.71 -12.30
CA ILE A 34 3.71 2.35 -11.77
C ILE A 34 4.72 2.40 -10.63
N ILE A 35 4.34 1.88 -9.46
CA ILE A 35 5.22 1.69 -8.33
C ILE A 35 5.62 0.21 -8.28
N TYR A 36 6.91 -0.06 -8.45
CA TYR A 36 7.47 -1.39 -8.35
C TYR A 36 7.78 -1.75 -6.89
N ALA A 37 6.96 -2.63 -6.31
CA ALA A 37 7.06 -3.12 -4.94
C ALA A 37 7.78 -4.49 -4.89
N TYR A 38 8.95 -4.63 -4.27
CA TYR A 38 9.81 -3.58 -3.69
C TYR A 38 11.25 -3.78 -4.13
N ALA A 39 12.01 -2.68 -4.17
CA ALA A 39 13.45 -2.76 -4.12
C ALA A 39 13.90 -3.21 -2.72
N VAL A 40 14.98 -3.99 -2.64
CA VAL A 40 15.52 -4.48 -1.37
C VAL A 40 16.64 -3.57 -0.90
N VAL A 41 16.49 -3.01 0.31
CA VAL A 41 17.60 -2.31 0.98
C VAL A 41 18.62 -3.36 1.43
N SER A 42 19.77 -3.37 0.78
CA SER A 42 20.88 -4.25 1.16
C SER A 42 22.22 -3.58 0.87
N ASN A 43 23.28 -4.08 1.49
CA ASN A 43 24.67 -3.64 1.29
C ASN A 43 25.13 -3.68 -0.18
N LYS A 44 24.35 -4.26 -1.09
CA LYS A 44 24.67 -4.38 -2.51
C LYS A 44 23.71 -3.68 -3.47
N ASN A 45 22.46 -3.37 -3.07
CA ASN A 45 21.45 -2.87 -4.03
C ASN A 45 20.61 -1.67 -3.57
N ILE A 46 20.78 -1.17 -2.34
CA ILE A 46 20.51 0.23 -1.94
C ILE A 46 21.60 0.58 -0.92
N VAL A 47 22.76 1.01 -1.41
CA VAL A 47 24.01 0.90 -0.63
C VAL A 47 24.18 2.08 0.32
N ALA A 48 23.78 1.96 1.58
CA ALA A 48 24.59 2.58 2.63
C ALA A 48 25.88 1.76 2.71
N LYS A 49 26.98 2.26 2.14
CA LYS A 49 28.29 1.59 2.33
C LYS A 49 28.64 1.83 3.79
N PHE A 50 28.63 0.78 4.60
CA PHE A 50 29.15 0.85 5.97
C PHE A 50 30.67 1.01 5.86
N PRO A 51 31.29 2.11 6.34
CA PRO A 51 32.67 2.06 6.75
C PRO A 51 32.73 1.06 7.92
N GLU A 52 33.67 0.12 7.90
CA GLU A 52 33.80 -0.94 8.91
C GLU A 52 34.13 -0.44 10.33
N GLU A 53 34.11 0.89 10.57
CA GLU A 53 34.59 1.48 11.83
C GLU A 53 33.67 2.51 12.51
N GLU A 54 32.42 2.71 12.09
CA GLU A 54 31.53 3.66 12.80
C GLU A 54 30.38 2.98 13.53
N SER A 55 30.64 2.73 14.81
CA SER A 55 29.64 2.45 15.83
C SER A 55 28.66 3.62 15.95
N LYS A 56 27.55 3.57 15.21
CA LYS A 56 26.17 4.04 15.55
C LYS A 56 25.39 4.39 14.26
N PRO A 57 24.48 3.51 13.79
CA PRO A 57 23.72 3.69 12.54
C PRO A 57 22.78 4.92 12.44
N TRP A 58 22.67 5.72 13.51
CA TRP A 58 21.72 6.83 13.67
C TRP A 58 22.38 8.21 13.73
N GLU A 59 23.72 8.28 13.70
CA GLU A 59 24.45 9.55 13.72
C GLU A 59 24.45 10.25 12.34
N HIS A 60 24.92 11.50 12.30
CA HIS A 60 24.90 12.37 11.12
C HIS A 60 25.61 11.71 9.92
N GLY A 61 24.97 11.72 8.73
CA GLY A 61 25.58 11.27 7.47
C GLY A 61 24.86 10.11 6.77
N PHE A 62 24.24 9.18 7.49
CA PHE A 62 23.60 8.00 6.89
C PHE A 62 22.43 8.34 5.96
N ARG A 63 21.58 9.31 6.34
CA ARG A 63 20.47 9.79 5.48
C ARG A 63 20.98 10.39 4.18
N ARG A 64 22.11 11.11 4.22
CA ARG A 64 22.75 11.69 3.04
C ARG A 64 23.27 10.58 2.12
N ILE A 65 24.05 9.65 2.66
CA ILE A 65 24.57 8.51 1.90
C ILE A 65 23.43 7.71 1.27
N PHE A 66 22.39 7.39 2.04
CA PHE A 66 21.21 6.70 1.50
C PHE A 66 20.58 7.48 0.34
N SER A 67 20.40 8.80 0.50
CA SER A 67 19.76 9.65 -0.51
C SER A 67 20.59 9.76 -1.80
N GLU A 68 21.90 9.95 -1.69
CA GLU A 68 22.80 9.97 -2.85
C GLU A 68 22.85 8.62 -3.58
N ASN A 69 22.80 7.51 -2.83
CA ASN A 69 22.74 6.17 -3.43
C ASN A 69 21.39 5.91 -4.10
N ALA A 70 20.29 6.40 -3.53
CA ALA A 70 18.98 6.33 -4.15
C ALA A 70 18.98 7.08 -5.48
N VAL A 71 19.52 8.31 -5.53
CA VAL A 71 19.69 9.06 -6.79
C VAL A 71 20.42 8.24 -7.84
N ARG A 72 21.63 7.75 -7.53
CA ARG A 72 22.42 6.94 -8.48
C ARG A 72 21.65 5.71 -8.95
N PHE A 73 21.08 4.95 -8.02
CA PHE A 73 20.33 3.74 -8.33
C PHE A 73 19.19 4.00 -9.31
N LEU A 74 18.42 5.07 -9.08
CA LEU A 74 17.26 5.44 -9.88
C LEU A 74 17.70 5.93 -11.27
N ARG A 75 18.68 6.83 -11.35
CA ARG A 75 19.21 7.37 -12.61
C ARG A 75 19.83 6.28 -13.49
N ASP A 76 20.66 5.42 -12.93
CA ASP A 76 21.33 4.32 -13.66
C ASP A 76 20.32 3.33 -14.28
N ARG A 77 19.10 3.27 -13.74
CA ARG A 77 18.04 2.34 -14.17
C ARG A 77 16.88 3.03 -14.87
N GLY A 78 16.96 4.34 -15.08
CA GLY A 78 15.91 5.12 -15.75
C GLY A 78 14.58 5.15 -14.97
N PHE A 79 14.61 5.10 -13.63
CA PHE A 79 13.42 5.29 -12.81
C PHE A 79 13.11 6.78 -12.59
N ASP A 80 11.82 7.11 -12.56
CA ASP A 80 11.35 8.48 -12.37
C ASP A 80 11.30 8.94 -10.91
N GLY A 81 11.48 8.05 -9.94
CA GLY A 81 11.37 8.41 -8.53
C GLY A 81 11.40 7.24 -7.55
N LEU A 82 11.26 7.60 -6.27
CA LEU A 82 11.27 6.69 -5.14
C LEU A 82 9.96 6.80 -4.35
N GLU A 83 9.38 5.66 -4.01
CA GLU A 83 8.40 5.57 -2.94
C GLU A 83 9.05 5.06 -1.65
N VAL A 84 8.81 5.78 -0.55
CA VAL A 84 9.16 5.31 0.80
C VAL A 84 7.94 4.68 1.46
N PHE A 85 7.98 3.35 1.64
CA PHE A 85 6.97 2.58 2.37
C PHE A 85 7.54 2.05 3.69
N TRP A 86 7.43 2.84 4.77
CA TRP A 86 7.80 2.45 6.13
C TRP A 86 6.52 2.11 6.90
N ALA A 87 6.24 0.82 7.08
CA ALA A 87 5.02 0.32 7.72
C ALA A 87 5.29 -0.29 9.12
N TYR A 88 5.10 0.42 10.24
CA TYR A 88 4.85 1.86 10.39
C TYR A 88 5.82 2.45 11.42
N PRO A 89 6.24 3.72 11.28
CA PRO A 89 7.00 4.38 12.33
C PRO A 89 6.12 4.56 13.58
N SER A 90 6.66 4.23 14.73
CA SER A 90 6.12 4.64 16.03
C SER A 90 6.16 6.17 16.20
N ALA A 91 5.50 6.69 17.24
CA ALA A 91 5.58 8.11 17.60
C ALA A 91 7.04 8.59 17.74
N LYS A 92 7.91 7.76 18.33
CA LYS A 92 9.34 8.05 18.50
C LYS A 92 10.12 8.07 17.18
N THR A 93 9.71 7.27 16.20
CA THR A 93 10.44 7.12 14.92
C THR A 93 9.87 7.97 13.78
N SER A 94 8.71 8.61 13.99
CA SER A 94 8.09 9.50 13.01
C SER A 94 8.98 10.71 12.65
N ALA A 95 9.75 11.22 13.61
CA ALA A 95 10.74 12.27 13.36
C ALA A 95 11.83 11.80 12.37
N TYR A 96 12.28 10.55 12.49
CA TYR A 96 13.30 9.99 11.60
C TYR A 96 12.80 9.82 10.17
N LEU A 97 11.52 9.43 9.98
CA LEU A 97 10.92 9.41 8.65
C LEU A 97 10.87 10.81 8.03
N LYS A 98 10.47 11.83 8.81
CA LYS A 98 10.47 13.23 8.34
C LYS A 98 11.86 13.67 7.88
N GLU A 99 12.89 13.42 8.68
CA GLU A 99 14.27 13.78 8.34
C GLU A 99 14.79 13.01 7.11
N LEU A 100 14.42 11.73 6.96
CA LEU A 100 14.77 10.94 5.78
C LEU A 100 14.11 11.49 4.51
N LEU A 101 12.81 11.80 4.56
CA LEU A 101 12.09 12.38 3.43
C LEU A 101 12.68 13.74 3.03
N GLN A 102 13.08 14.57 4.00
CA GLN A 102 13.75 15.84 3.72
C GLN A 102 15.11 15.64 3.07
N ALA A 103 15.93 14.70 3.56
CA ALA A 103 17.23 14.40 2.98
C ALA A 103 17.11 13.88 1.53
N LEU A 104 16.16 12.98 1.28
CA LEU A 104 15.85 12.49 -0.07
C LEU A 104 15.42 13.62 -0.99
N ARG A 105 14.54 14.50 -0.51
CA ARG A 105 14.06 15.63 -1.30
C ARG A 105 15.19 16.57 -1.70
N ASN A 106 16.05 16.94 -0.75
CA ASN A 106 17.20 17.80 -1.03
C ASN A 106 18.15 17.16 -2.05
N ALA A 107 18.47 15.87 -1.88
CA ALA A 107 19.33 15.15 -2.83
C ALA A 107 18.72 15.10 -4.25
N PHE A 108 17.40 14.97 -4.36
CA PHE A 108 16.71 14.98 -5.66
C PHE A 108 16.72 16.38 -6.30
N ASP A 109 16.55 17.44 -5.50
CA ASP A 109 16.64 18.83 -5.98
C ASP A 109 18.09 19.15 -6.45
N GLU A 110 19.11 18.75 -5.69
CA GLU A 110 20.53 18.93 -6.03
C GLU A 110 20.91 18.16 -7.31
N ASP A 111 20.51 16.89 -7.43
CA ASP A 111 20.72 16.08 -8.62
C ASP A 111 20.09 16.69 -9.87
N ALA A 112 18.86 17.19 -9.77
CA ALA A 112 18.16 17.81 -10.91
C ALA A 112 18.92 19.03 -11.45
N ILE A 113 19.45 19.87 -10.56
CA ILE A 113 20.26 21.04 -10.91
C ILE A 113 21.59 20.59 -11.54
N ALA A 114 22.30 19.66 -10.90
CA ALA A 114 23.64 19.24 -11.32
C ALA A 114 23.64 18.47 -12.66
N SER A 115 22.63 17.63 -12.88
CA SER A 115 22.51 16.81 -14.08
C SER A 115 21.72 17.47 -15.22
N ASN A 116 21.08 18.62 -14.95
CA ASN A 116 20.12 19.25 -15.85
C ASN A 116 18.99 18.30 -16.31
N GLN A 117 18.55 17.41 -15.40
CA GLN A 117 17.44 16.47 -15.63
C GLN A 117 16.21 16.85 -14.81
N ALA A 118 15.05 16.35 -15.23
CA ALA A 118 13.84 16.47 -14.42
C ALA A 118 14.06 15.85 -13.03
N ARG A 119 13.58 16.52 -11.99
CA ARG A 119 13.71 16.07 -10.60
C ARG A 119 12.96 14.75 -10.38
N LEU A 120 13.63 13.81 -9.72
CA LEU A 120 13.03 12.55 -9.28
C LEU A 120 11.80 12.79 -8.38
N ILE A 121 10.78 11.98 -8.57
CA ILE A 121 9.54 11.98 -7.79
C ILE A 121 9.83 11.33 -6.42
N LEU A 122 9.30 11.91 -5.35
CA LEU A 122 9.31 11.33 -4.01
C LEU A 122 7.86 11.13 -3.56
N THR A 123 7.45 9.90 -3.33
CA THR A 123 6.15 9.55 -2.73
C THR A 123 6.35 8.78 -1.42
N THR A 124 5.28 8.66 -0.64
CA THR A 124 5.27 7.80 0.53
C THR A 124 3.89 7.19 0.73
N ALA A 125 3.87 5.92 1.09
CA ALA A 125 2.67 5.22 1.54
C ALA A 125 2.59 5.33 3.07
N LEU A 126 1.63 6.12 3.55
CA LEU A 126 1.46 6.45 4.96
C LEU A 126 0.27 5.69 5.55
N THR A 127 0.35 5.39 6.86
CA THR A 127 -0.81 4.87 7.59
C THR A 127 -1.86 5.95 7.77
N ALA A 128 -3.10 5.52 7.85
CA ALA A 128 -4.20 6.31 8.40
C ALA A 128 -3.99 6.72 9.87
N ASN A 129 -3.04 6.11 10.59
CA ASN A 129 -2.77 6.21 12.03
C ASN A 129 -4.01 6.47 12.90
N ALA A 130 -4.96 5.54 12.82
CA ALA A 130 -6.24 5.61 13.51
C ALA A 130 -6.11 5.72 15.04
N GLU A 131 -5.04 5.23 15.68
CA GLU A 131 -4.90 5.27 17.15
C GLU A 131 -4.91 6.68 17.72
N ARG A 132 -4.24 7.63 17.07
CA ARG A 132 -4.22 9.03 17.54
C ARG A 132 -5.52 9.77 17.22
N ILE A 133 -6.23 9.29 16.21
CA ILE A 133 -7.44 9.87 15.66
C ILE A 133 -8.70 9.30 16.37
N HIS A 134 -8.58 8.11 16.95
CA HIS A 134 -9.62 7.38 17.69
C HIS A 134 -9.96 8.04 19.03
N ASN A 135 -8.96 8.64 19.70
CA ASN A 135 -9.14 9.26 21.02
C ASN A 135 -9.92 10.58 20.98
N ASP A 136 -9.98 11.27 19.83
CA ASP A 136 -10.60 12.61 19.74
C ASP A 136 -12.08 12.60 19.27
N TYR A 137 -12.58 11.51 18.65
CA TYR A 137 -13.88 11.53 17.93
C TYR A 137 -14.89 10.42 18.27
N GLY A 138 -14.59 9.52 19.21
CA GLY A 138 -15.61 8.69 19.87
C GLY A 138 -16.35 7.62 19.04
N GLU A 139 -15.98 7.35 17.78
CA GLU A 139 -16.55 6.26 16.99
C GLU A 139 -15.52 5.21 16.53
N ASN A 140 -15.91 3.93 16.61
CA ASN A 140 -15.13 2.74 16.24
C ASN A 140 -15.01 2.51 14.71
N LEU A 141 -15.31 3.51 13.87
CA LEU A 141 -15.39 3.34 12.41
C LEU A 141 -14.28 4.10 11.69
N VAL A 142 -13.20 3.40 11.36
CA VAL A 142 -12.16 3.90 10.45
C VAL A 142 -12.69 3.77 9.02
N SER A 143 -13.12 4.88 8.40
CA SER A 143 -13.56 4.94 7.01
C SER A 143 -12.58 5.71 6.13
N MET A 144 -12.58 5.47 4.82
CA MET A 144 -11.72 6.23 3.90
C MET A 144 -12.03 7.73 3.88
N GLU A 145 -13.31 8.09 3.99
CA GLU A 145 -13.76 9.49 4.06
C GLU A 145 -13.18 10.18 5.30
N TYR A 146 -13.28 9.50 6.45
CA TYR A 146 -12.73 10.00 7.71
C TYR A 146 -11.22 10.22 7.64
N ILE A 147 -10.49 9.26 7.05
CA ILE A 147 -9.04 9.37 6.87
C ILE A 147 -8.68 10.54 5.95
N ALA A 148 -9.29 10.62 4.76
CA ALA A 148 -9.01 11.68 3.80
C ALA A 148 -9.33 13.08 4.37
N HIS A 149 -10.42 13.18 5.14
CA HIS A 149 -10.79 14.40 5.84
C HIS A 149 -9.77 14.78 6.91
N THR A 150 -9.29 13.80 7.68
CA THR A 150 -8.27 14.02 8.72
C THR A 150 -6.97 14.58 8.12
N TYR A 151 -6.48 13.99 7.03
CA TYR A 151 -5.30 14.51 6.33
C TYR A 151 -5.50 15.97 5.90
N THR A 152 -6.70 16.32 5.44
CA THR A 152 -7.02 17.70 5.03
C THR A 152 -7.02 18.67 6.22
N ILE A 153 -7.62 18.30 7.35
CA ILE A 153 -7.63 19.13 8.58
C ILE A 153 -6.20 19.34 9.11
N LEU A 154 -5.35 18.33 8.99
CA LEU A 154 -3.92 18.41 9.37
C LEU A 154 -3.07 19.20 8.37
N GLY A 155 -3.69 19.81 7.35
CA GLY A 155 -3.03 20.72 6.41
C GLY A 155 -2.40 20.05 5.20
N VAL A 156 -2.62 18.75 4.96
CA VAL A 156 -2.15 18.10 3.74
C VAL A 156 -3.04 18.53 2.57
N PRO A 157 -2.48 19.15 1.51
CA PRO A 157 -3.27 19.59 0.37
C PRO A 157 -3.96 18.40 -0.30
N ARG A 158 -5.27 18.51 -0.56
CA ARG A 158 -6.08 17.42 -1.18
C ARG A 158 -5.46 16.85 -2.45
N HIS A 159 -4.88 17.70 -3.29
CA HIS A 159 -4.25 17.29 -4.56
C HIS A 159 -2.95 16.47 -4.40
N MET A 160 -2.42 16.34 -3.18
CA MET A 160 -1.28 15.48 -2.85
C MET A 160 -1.70 14.08 -2.36
N ILE A 161 -2.98 13.89 -2.02
CA ILE A 161 -3.47 12.64 -1.44
C ILE A 161 -3.97 11.73 -2.57
N ASN A 162 -3.34 10.56 -2.73
CA ASN A 162 -3.87 9.48 -3.56
C ASN A 162 -4.57 8.48 -2.64
N ILE A 163 -5.85 8.18 -2.92
CA ILE A 163 -6.63 7.21 -2.13
C ILE A 163 -6.39 5.80 -2.68
N GLY A 164 -5.97 4.88 -1.80
CA GLY A 164 -5.74 3.49 -2.16
C GLY A 164 -7.06 2.71 -2.32
N ILE A 165 -7.18 1.94 -3.40
CA ILE A 165 -8.30 1.04 -3.64
C ILE A 165 -7.78 -0.40 -3.64
N PRO A 166 -8.17 -1.25 -2.67
CA PRO A 166 -7.69 -2.61 -2.61
C PRO A 166 -8.37 -3.46 -3.68
N THR A 167 -7.59 -4.05 -4.59
CA THR A 167 -8.06 -5.08 -5.55
C THR A 167 -7.99 -6.49 -4.95
N TYR A 168 -8.28 -6.57 -3.66
CA TYR A 168 -8.35 -7.79 -2.85
C TYR A 168 -9.39 -7.61 -1.75
N GLY A 169 -9.86 -8.72 -1.18
CA GLY A 169 -10.72 -8.75 -0.01
C GLY A 169 -10.00 -9.33 1.19
N VAL A 170 -10.47 -8.93 2.38
CA VAL A 170 -10.07 -9.52 3.66
C VAL A 170 -11.11 -10.56 4.05
N SER A 171 -10.67 -11.80 4.26
CA SER A 171 -11.54 -12.93 4.55
C SER A 171 -11.42 -13.43 5.99
N PHE A 172 -12.51 -14.00 6.49
CA PHE A 172 -12.65 -14.52 7.84
C PHE A 172 -13.35 -15.87 7.83
N GLN A 173 -13.04 -16.67 8.86
CA GLN A 173 -13.79 -17.87 9.20
C GLN A 173 -14.84 -17.52 10.26
N LEU A 174 -16.12 -17.60 9.92
CA LEU A 174 -17.25 -17.41 10.83
C LEU A 174 -17.26 -18.51 11.91
N ARG A 175 -17.76 -18.19 13.11
CA ARG A 175 -18.03 -19.23 14.14
C ARG A 175 -19.32 -19.99 13.86
N ASN A 176 -20.30 -19.32 13.23
CA ASN A 176 -21.61 -19.88 12.92
C ASN A 176 -21.98 -19.48 11.48
N PRO A 177 -22.24 -20.43 10.56
CA PRO A 177 -22.51 -20.13 9.15
C PRO A 177 -23.89 -19.47 8.94
N LYS A 178 -24.75 -19.49 9.97
CA LYS A 178 -26.04 -18.80 9.97
C LYS A 178 -25.93 -17.34 10.44
N ASP A 179 -24.80 -16.95 11.02
CA ASP A 179 -24.50 -15.58 11.43
C ASP A 179 -23.40 -15.01 10.53
N TYR A 180 -23.83 -14.36 9.46
CA TYR A 180 -22.97 -13.88 8.36
C TYR A 180 -23.08 -12.35 8.16
N GLY A 181 -23.71 -11.65 9.10
CA GLY A 181 -23.85 -10.21 9.08
C GLY A 181 -22.53 -9.48 9.34
N LEU A 182 -22.54 -8.17 9.17
CA LEU A 182 -21.41 -7.32 9.58
C LEU A 182 -21.18 -7.46 11.09
N GLY A 183 -19.94 -7.67 11.50
CA GLY A 183 -19.57 -7.85 12.91
C GLY A 183 -19.87 -9.25 13.48
N ALA A 184 -20.29 -10.21 12.64
CA ALA A 184 -20.48 -11.59 13.06
C ALA A 184 -19.21 -12.18 13.71
N PRO A 185 -19.31 -12.98 14.78
CA PRO A 185 -18.16 -13.56 15.46
C PRO A 185 -17.36 -14.50 14.54
N VAL A 186 -16.03 -14.33 14.53
CA VAL A 186 -15.10 -15.12 13.73
C VAL A 186 -14.20 -16.01 14.60
N SER A 187 -13.77 -17.14 14.06
CA SER A 187 -12.76 -18.03 14.68
C SER A 187 -11.34 -17.73 14.21
N GLY A 188 -11.18 -16.93 13.15
CA GLY A 188 -9.87 -16.53 12.64
C GLY A 188 -9.94 -16.00 11.22
N ALA A 189 -8.76 -15.93 10.60
CA ALA A 189 -8.61 -15.62 9.18
C ALA A 189 -9.33 -16.66 8.31
N GLY A 190 -9.88 -16.23 7.17
CA GLY A 190 -10.43 -17.14 6.17
C GLY A 190 -9.34 -18.03 5.56
N PRO A 191 -9.72 -19.13 4.89
CA PRO A 191 -8.76 -20.00 4.24
C PRO A 191 -7.98 -19.27 3.13
N ALA A 192 -6.76 -19.72 2.88
CA ALA A 192 -5.94 -19.18 1.81
C ALA A 192 -6.62 -19.33 0.43
N GLY A 193 -6.61 -18.24 -0.35
CA GLY A 193 -7.02 -18.28 -1.74
C GLY A 193 -6.16 -19.25 -2.56
N LYS A 194 -6.77 -19.90 -3.55
CA LYS A 194 -6.12 -20.87 -4.45
C LYS A 194 -4.85 -20.32 -5.11
N TYR A 195 -4.82 -19.02 -5.41
CA TYR A 195 -3.75 -18.37 -6.16
C TYR A 195 -2.93 -17.42 -5.30
N THR A 196 -3.57 -16.72 -4.36
CA THR A 196 -2.86 -15.82 -3.43
C THR A 196 -2.08 -16.60 -2.38
N GLY A 197 -2.60 -17.74 -1.91
CA GLY A 197 -1.91 -18.60 -0.93
C GLY A 197 -1.80 -17.98 0.48
N VAL A 198 -2.57 -16.94 0.78
CA VAL A 198 -2.49 -16.20 2.05
C VAL A 198 -3.80 -16.34 2.81
N ASN A 199 -3.76 -16.91 4.02
CA ASN A 199 -4.92 -16.96 4.91
C ASN A 199 -5.43 -15.54 5.20
N GLY A 200 -6.75 -15.36 5.13
CA GLY A 200 -7.40 -14.08 5.38
C GLY A 200 -7.40 -13.11 4.20
N MET A 201 -6.96 -13.54 3.01
CA MET A 201 -6.92 -12.71 1.81
C MET A 201 -7.44 -13.47 0.60
N LEU A 202 -8.26 -12.80 -0.21
CA LEU A 202 -8.65 -13.25 -1.55
C LEU A 202 -8.38 -12.12 -2.55
N ALA A 203 -7.69 -12.38 -3.65
CA ALA A 203 -7.63 -11.39 -4.73
C ALA A 203 -9.04 -11.16 -5.31
N TYR A 204 -9.29 -9.99 -5.93
CA TYR A 204 -10.62 -9.69 -6.49
C TYR A 204 -11.16 -10.79 -7.43
N TYR A 205 -10.29 -11.36 -8.27
CA TYR A 205 -10.68 -12.47 -9.15
C TYR A 205 -10.99 -13.77 -8.39
N GLU A 206 -10.39 -14.00 -7.21
CA GLU A 206 -10.73 -15.14 -6.34
C GLU A 206 -12.10 -14.93 -5.69
N VAL A 207 -12.42 -13.69 -5.28
CA VAL A 207 -13.77 -13.35 -4.80
C VAL A 207 -14.81 -13.56 -5.91
N CYS A 208 -14.48 -13.21 -7.17
CA CYS A 208 -15.35 -13.50 -8.30
C CYS A 208 -15.59 -15.00 -8.47
N LEU A 209 -14.56 -15.83 -8.35
CA LEU A 209 -14.70 -17.30 -8.38
C LEU A 209 -15.52 -17.82 -7.21
N PHE A 210 -15.31 -17.29 -6.01
CA PHE A 210 -16.07 -17.64 -4.81
C PHE A 210 -17.57 -17.40 -5.00
N ILE A 211 -17.95 -16.24 -5.56
CA ILE A 211 -19.33 -15.89 -5.90
C ILE A 211 -19.88 -16.79 -7.00
N ARG A 212 -19.11 -17.02 -8.08
CA ARG A 212 -19.52 -17.93 -9.17
C ARG A 212 -19.75 -19.36 -8.68
N ASN A 213 -19.06 -19.77 -7.62
CA ASN A 213 -19.20 -21.09 -6.98
C ASN A 213 -20.26 -21.11 -5.87
N GLY A 214 -21.21 -20.17 -5.88
CA GLY A 214 -22.40 -20.19 -5.05
C GLY A 214 -22.31 -19.38 -3.75
N ALA A 215 -21.24 -18.61 -3.53
CA ALA A 215 -21.23 -17.66 -2.42
C ALA A 215 -22.28 -16.56 -2.61
N LYS A 216 -23.00 -16.23 -1.55
CA LYS A 216 -24.00 -15.16 -1.57
C LYS A 216 -23.31 -13.83 -1.39
N LYS A 217 -23.44 -12.95 -2.38
CA LYS A 217 -23.00 -11.55 -2.30
C LYS A 217 -24.09 -10.68 -1.70
N LEU A 218 -23.73 -9.87 -0.72
CA LEU A 218 -24.56 -8.85 -0.08
C LEU A 218 -23.87 -7.49 -0.20
N TYR A 219 -24.64 -6.43 0.02
CA TYR A 219 -24.15 -5.05 0.04
C TYR A 219 -24.39 -4.47 1.42
N ALA A 220 -23.41 -3.74 1.97
CA ALA A 220 -23.51 -3.00 3.21
C ALA A 220 -23.81 -1.53 2.89
N PRO A 221 -25.08 -1.07 2.93
CA PRO A 221 -25.43 0.28 2.48
C PRO A 221 -24.75 1.38 3.29
N SER A 222 -24.59 1.17 4.61
CA SER A 222 -23.91 2.11 5.51
C SER A 222 -22.42 2.27 5.23
N GLN A 223 -21.76 1.22 4.72
CA GLN A 223 -20.33 1.23 4.41
C GLN A 223 -20.04 1.42 2.91
N LYS A 224 -21.09 1.39 2.08
CA LYS A 224 -21.04 1.47 0.61
C LYS A 224 -20.16 0.41 -0.08
N VAL A 225 -19.94 -0.73 0.57
CA VAL A 225 -19.09 -1.83 0.06
C VAL A 225 -19.84 -3.17 0.07
N PRO A 226 -19.48 -4.10 -0.84
CA PRO A 226 -20.00 -5.45 -0.80
C PRO A 226 -19.25 -6.35 0.19
N TYR A 227 -19.91 -7.44 0.57
CA TYR A 227 -19.28 -8.61 1.17
C TYR A 227 -19.93 -9.87 0.61
N ALA A 228 -19.23 -11.01 0.69
CA ALA A 228 -19.75 -12.29 0.24
C ALA A 228 -19.47 -13.36 1.28
N PHE A 229 -20.35 -14.36 1.35
CA PHE A 229 -20.15 -15.49 2.26
C PHE A 229 -20.67 -16.80 1.66
N LYS A 230 -20.10 -17.90 2.13
CA LYS A 230 -20.54 -19.26 1.83
C LYS A 230 -20.13 -20.16 2.99
N ASP A 231 -21.08 -20.91 3.53
CA ASP A 231 -20.85 -21.75 4.70
C ASP A 231 -20.20 -20.92 5.83
N TYR A 232 -18.98 -21.27 6.22
CA TYR A 232 -18.24 -20.56 7.26
C TYR A 232 -17.28 -19.49 6.72
N GLU A 233 -17.15 -19.32 5.42
CA GLU A 233 -16.24 -18.35 4.82
C GLU A 233 -16.95 -17.03 4.56
N TRP A 234 -16.33 -15.92 4.96
CA TRP A 234 -16.83 -14.55 4.76
C TRP A 234 -15.72 -13.67 4.19
N VAL A 235 -16.03 -12.78 3.25
CA VAL A 235 -15.05 -11.84 2.67
C VAL A 235 -15.67 -10.47 2.43
N GLY A 236 -15.01 -9.42 2.93
CA GLY A 236 -15.29 -8.02 2.60
C GLY A 236 -14.34 -7.58 1.49
N PHE A 237 -14.85 -6.93 0.44
CA PHE A 237 -14.08 -6.63 -0.77
C PHE A 237 -14.61 -5.39 -1.49
N GLU A 238 -13.88 -4.94 -2.51
CA GLU A 238 -14.33 -3.90 -3.45
C GLU A 238 -14.86 -4.50 -4.75
N ASP A 239 -15.87 -3.85 -5.34
CA ASP A 239 -16.38 -4.19 -6.67
C ASP A 239 -16.56 -2.92 -7.54
N PRO A 240 -16.93 -3.04 -8.82
CA PRO A 240 -17.13 -1.87 -9.69
C PRO A 240 -18.20 -0.89 -9.18
N THR A 241 -19.12 -1.32 -8.32
CA THR A 241 -20.13 -0.44 -7.72
C THR A 241 -19.56 0.34 -6.55
N SER A 242 -18.82 -0.30 -5.64
CA SER A 242 -18.17 0.38 -4.52
C SER A 242 -17.01 1.28 -4.98
N VAL A 243 -16.28 0.88 -6.03
CA VAL A 243 -15.23 1.71 -6.62
C VAL A 243 -15.81 2.95 -7.30
N ARG A 244 -16.95 2.85 -7.98
CA ARG A 244 -17.57 4.01 -8.66
C ARG A 244 -18.06 5.10 -7.70
N VAL A 245 -18.37 4.75 -6.45
CA VAL A 245 -18.85 5.72 -5.45
C VAL A 245 -17.71 6.36 -4.65
N LYS A 246 -16.45 6.00 -4.94
CA LYS A 246 -15.23 6.54 -4.34
C LYS A 246 -14.59 7.52 -5.31
#